data_AF-A0A9X2DN19-F1
#
_entry.id   AF-A0A9X2DN19-F1
#
_cell.length_a   1.000
_cell.length_b   1.000
_cell.length_c   1.000
_cell.angle_alpha   90.00
_cell.angle_beta   90.00
_cell.angle_gamma   90.00
#
_symmetry.space_group_name_H-M   'P 1'
#
loop_
_entity.id
_entity.type
_entity.pdbx_description
1 polymer ?
#
loop_
_entity_poly.entity_id
_entity_poly.type
_entity_poly.pdbx_seq_one_letter_code
_entity_poly.pdbx_strand_id
1 'polypeptide(L)' 'MDKETAKKITALIKNSGLKVKSQVQDDQIRVTGKNRDDLQAVITAVKEADLAIDVQFINYR' A
#
# COMPACT_ATOMS: atom_id res chain seq x y z
N MET A 1 -13.41 -3.68 3.36
CA MET A 1 -12.08 -4.23 3.68
C MET A 1 -11.83 -4.04 5.16
N ASP A 2 -11.10 -4.94 5.80
CA ASP A 2 -10.81 -4.81 7.22
C ASP A 2 -9.98 -3.55 7.50
N LYS A 3 -10.57 -2.60 8.24
CA LYS A 3 -9.95 -1.31 8.61
C LYS A 3 -8.59 -1.48 9.30
N GLU A 4 -8.37 -2.60 9.98
CA GLU A 4 -7.08 -2.95 10.59
C GLU A 4 -5.99 -3.13 9.54
N THR A 5 -6.29 -3.86 8.47
CA THR A 5 -5.38 -4.10 7.34
C THR A 5 -5.08 -2.80 6.62
N ALA A 6 -6.11 -1.97 6.41
CA ALA A 6 -5.94 -0.68 5.78
C ALA A 6 -5.01 0.24 6.59
N LYS A 7 -5.17 0.27 7.92
CA LYS A 7 -4.26 1.03 8.79
C LYS A 7 -2.84 0.47 8.78
N LYS A 8 -2.68 -0.86 8.84
CA LYS A 8 -1.36 -1.51 8.78
C LYS A 8 -0.61 -1.16 7.50
N ILE A 9 -1.24 -1.34 6.33
CA ILE A 9 -0.64 -1.02 5.03
C ILE A 9 -0.30 0.48 4.95
N THR A 10 -1.21 1.36 5.36
CA THR A 10 -0.96 2.81 5.32
C THR A 10 0.23 3.21 6.21
N ALA A 11 0.35 2.60 7.39
CA ALA A 11 1.48 2.80 8.29
C ALA A 11 2.79 2.24 7.70
N LEU A 12 2.73 1.08 7.05
CA LEU A 12 3.88 0.43 6.42
C LEU A 12 4.41 1.25 5.24
N ILE A 13 3.50 1.76 4.40
CA ILE A 13 3.83 2.68 3.29
C ILE A 13 4.51 3.95 3.82
N LYS A 14 3.98 4.53 4.91
CA LYS A 14 4.60 5.70 5.55
C LYS A 14 5.98 5.39 6.14
N ASN A 15 6.14 4.23 6.78
CA ASN A 15 7.42 3.79 7.36
C ASN A 15 8.45 3.44 6.30
N SER A 16 8.02 2.99 5.12
CA SER A 16 8.93 2.66 4.03
C SER A 16 9.67 3.88 3.47
N GLY A 17 9.27 5.10 3.84
CA GLY A 17 9.95 6.35 3.42
C GLY A 17 9.87 6.66 1.94
N LEU A 18 9.10 5.88 1.18
CA LEU A 18 8.94 6.00 -0.27
C LEU A 18 8.14 7.27 -0.60
N LYS A 19 8.45 7.90 -1.74
CA LYS A 19 7.77 9.12 -2.23
C LYS A 19 6.40 8.82 -2.84
N VAL A 20 5.60 8.06 -2.11
CA VAL A 20 4.27 7.61 -2.48
C VAL A 20 3.25 8.13 -1.47
N LYS A 21 2.09 8.55 -1.95
CA LYS A 21 0.97 8.96 -1.12
C LYS A 21 -0.02 7.82 -1.01
N SER A 22 -0.31 7.38 0.22
CA SER A 22 -1.41 6.47 0.52
C SER A 22 -2.62 7.26 1.03
N GLN A 23 -3.80 6.94 0.50
CA GLN A 23 -5.07 7.55 0.88
C GLN A 23 -6.07 6.43 1.15
N VAL A 24 -6.63 6.39 2.36
CA VAL A 24 -7.67 5.43 2.75
C VAL A 24 -9.02 6.03 2.37
N GLN A 25 -9.78 5.33 1.53
CA GLN A 25 -11.17 5.66 1.16
C GLN A 25 -12.07 4.53 1.62
N ASP A 26 -12.76 4.72 2.75
CA ASP A 26 -13.67 3.78 3.40
C ASP A 26 -13.10 2.36 3.58
N ASP A 27 -13.19 1.57 2.51
CA ASP A 27 -12.79 0.18 2.42
C ASP A 27 -11.67 -0.06 1.41
N GLN A 28 -11.01 0.96 0.86
CA GLN A 28 -9.92 0.78 -0.11
C GLN A 28 -8.75 1.71 0.18
N ILE A 29 -7.55 1.31 -0.21
CA ILE A 29 -6.38 2.18 -0.15
C ILE A 29 -5.95 2.53 -1.56
N ARG A 30 -5.96 3.82 -1.86
CA ARG A 30 -5.37 4.36 -3.07
C ARG A 30 -3.93 4.75 -2.81
N VAL A 31 -2.99 4.12 -3.51
CA VAL A 31 -1.56 4.48 -3.47
C VAL A 31 -1.21 5.22 -4.75
N THR A 32 -0.62 6.40 -4.63
CA THR A 32 -0.16 7.23 -5.74
C THR A 32 1.33 7.49 -5.62
N GLY A 33 2.11 7.00 -6.57
CA GLY A 33 3.55 7.24 -6.63
C GLY A 33 3.92 8.05 -7.86
N LYS A 34 5.01 8.83 -7.77
CA LYS A 34 5.59 9.50 -8.94
C LYS A 34 6.48 8.57 -9.77
N ASN A 35 7.13 7.60 -9.10
CA ASN A 35 8.02 6.63 -9.73
C ASN A 35 7.42 5.23 -9.69
N ARG A 36 7.67 4.47 -10.75
CA ARG A 36 7.25 3.06 -10.84
C ARG A 36 8.04 2.17 -9.89
N ASP A 37 9.32 2.47 -9.68
CA ASP A 37 10.18 1.75 -8.75
C ASP A 37 9.69 1.86 -7.30
N ASP A 38 9.27 3.07 -6.89
CA ASP A 38 8.70 3.29 -5.56
C ASP A 38 7.38 2.53 -5.37
N LEU A 39 6.53 2.47 -6.40
CA LEU A 39 5.29 1.70 -6.39
C LEU A 39 5.57 0.19 -6.27
N GLN A 40 6.55 -0.33 -7.01
CA GLN A 40 6.96 -1.72 -6.91
C GLN A 40 7.59 -2.04 -5.56
N ALA A 41 8.42 -1.15 -5.00
CA ALA A 41 9.00 -1.32 -3.68
C ALA A 41 7.94 -1.41 -2.57
N VAL A 42 6.88 -0.58 -2.63
CA VAL A 42 5.73 -0.70 -1.72
C VAL A 42 5.05 -2.06 -1.86
N ILE A 43 4.79 -2.50 -3.09
CA ILE A 43 4.08 -3.76 -3.34
C ILE A 43 4.88 -4.93 -2.76
N THR A 44 6.20 -4.94 -2.99
CA THR A 44 7.09 -5.95 -2.42
C THR A 44 7.10 -5.87 -0.89
N ALA A 45 7.28 -4.68 -0.31
CA ALA A 45 7.28 -4.51 1.14
C ALA A 45 5.95 -4.91 1.80
N VAL A 46 4.82 -4.67 1.13
CA VAL A 46 3.47 -5.08 1.59
C VAL A 46 3.23 -6.57 1.39
N LYS A 47 3.88 -7.21 0.41
CA LYS A 47 3.84 -8.68 0.23
C LYS A 47 4.78 -9.42 1.18
N GLU A 48 5.93 -8.85 1.49
CA GLU A 48 6.91 -9.38 2.45
C GLU A 48 6.48 -9.15 3.89
N ALA A 49 5.80 -8.04 4.15
CA ALA A 49 5.04 -7.89 5.38
C ALA A 49 3.91 -8.91 5.32
N ASP A 50 4.04 -9.98 6.08
CA ASP A 50 3.18 -11.16 6.19
C ASP A 50 1.74 -10.80 6.64
N LEU A 51 1.06 -9.98 5.84
CA LEU A 51 -0.34 -9.65 5.93
C LEU A 51 -1.02 -10.89 5.35
N ALA A 52 -1.62 -11.70 6.22
CA ALA A 52 -2.37 -12.92 5.90
C ALA A 52 -3.65 -12.66 5.09
N ILE A 53 -3.63 -11.67 4.21
CA ILE A 53 -4.76 -11.08 3.51
C ILE A 53 -4.29 -10.74 2.11
N ASP A 54 -5.01 -11.24 1.12
CA ASP A 54 -4.68 -11.06 -0.29
C ASP A 54 -4.86 -9.59 -0.69
N VAL A 55 -3.75 -8.87 -0.90
CA VAL A 55 -3.76 -7.46 -1.24
C VAL A 55 -3.86 -7.31 -2.75
N GLN A 56 -5.02 -6.90 -3.26
CA GLN A 56 -5.21 -6.65 -4.68
C GLN A 56 -4.79 -5.23 -5.06
N PHE A 57 -3.75 -5.14 -5.88
CA PHE A 57 -3.32 -3.90 -6.50
C PHE A 57 -4.04 -3.75 -7.84
N ILE A 58 -5.20 -3.08 -7.82
CA ILE A 58 -5.97 -2.78 -9.02
C ILE A 58 -5.67 -1.35 -9.48
N ASN A 59 -5.65 -1.15 -10.81
CA ASN A 59 -5.48 0.17 -11.44
C ASN A 59 -4.06 0.77 -11.35
N TYR A 60 -3.08 0.10 -11.96
CA TYR A 60 -1.79 0.71 -12.28
C TYR A 60 -1.99 1.79 -13.36
N ARG A 61 -1.82 3.06 -13.01
CA ARG A 61 -1.93 4.18 -13.94
C ARG A 61 -0.77 5.14 -13.77
#